data_AF-A0A353M0Z7-F1
#
_entry.id   AF-A0A353M0Z7-F1
#
_cell.length_a   1.000
_cell.length_b   1.000
_cell.length_c   1.000
_cell.angle_alpha   90.00
_cell.angle_beta   90.00
_cell.angle_gamma   90.00
#
_symmetry.space_group_name_H-M   'P 1'
#
loop_
_entity.id
_entity.type
_entity.pdbx_description
1 polymer ?
#
loop_
_entity_poly.entity_id
_entity_poly.type
_entity_poly.pdbx_seq_one_letter_code
_entity_poly.pdbx_strand_id
1 'polypeptide(L)'
;RERDIDFGFFFWYREMPGDGLYLTGYNPNIERASGVIAPGRRPMLLVGPESGLLAAEAGLDLETHFVEELSIPDEFYEGLTPTSLVPILAEYGGKDVKRVGMLSSLDLV
;
A
#
# COMPACT_ATOMS: atom_id res chain seq x y z
N ARG A 1 4.94 -3.75 -24.23
CA ARG A 1 4.13 -4.94 -23.89
C ARG A 1 3.40 -4.62 -22.59
N GLU A 2 2.07 -4.61 -22.62
CA GLU A 2 1.27 -4.62 -21.40
C GLU A 2 1.62 -5.91 -20.64
N ARG A 3 1.92 -5.81 -19.34
CA ARG A 3 2.45 -6.95 -18.56
C ARG A 3 1.36 -7.92 -18.09
N ASP A 4 0.11 -7.73 -18.52
CA ASP A 4 -1.06 -8.57 -18.19
C ASP A 4 -1.17 -8.83 -16.67
N ILE A 5 -1.01 -7.76 -15.88
CA ILE A 5 -1.18 -7.76 -14.42
C ILE A 5 -2.46 -7.02 -14.06
N ASP A 6 -3.17 -7.50 -13.05
CA ASP A 6 -4.34 -6.82 -12.50
C ASP A 6 -3.90 -5.66 -11.60
N PHE A 7 -2.85 -5.89 -10.80
CA PHE A 7 -2.11 -4.83 -10.10
C PHE A 7 -0.69 -5.29 -9.73
N GLY A 8 0.18 -4.32 -9.49
CA GLY A 8 1.47 -4.52 -8.84
C GLY A 8 1.38 -4.18 -7.37
N PHE A 9 1.93 -5.02 -6.50
CA PHE A 9 2.16 -4.75 -5.08
C PHE A 9 3.59 -4.28 -4.87
N PHE A 10 3.79 -3.30 -4.00
CA PHE A 10 5.11 -2.78 -3.65
C PHE A 10 5.20 -2.46 -2.17
N PHE A 11 6.42 -2.55 -1.65
CA PHE A 11 6.76 -2.35 -0.25
C PHE A 11 7.98 -1.45 -0.15
N TRP A 12 8.00 -0.54 0.81
CA TRP A 12 9.15 0.34 1.02
C TRP A 12 9.20 0.86 2.45
N TYR A 13 10.40 1.32 2.82
CA TYR A 13 10.71 1.85 4.13
C TYR A 13 11.87 2.84 4.01
N ARG A 14 12.18 3.57 5.09
CA ARG A 14 13.10 4.71 5.06
C ARG A 14 14.44 4.42 4.37
N GLU A 15 15.06 3.28 4.64
CA GLU A 15 16.38 2.91 4.09
C GLU A 15 16.32 2.42 2.64
N MET A 16 15.13 2.12 2.12
CA MET A 16 14.91 1.75 0.72
C MET A 16 13.64 2.42 0.16
N PRO A 17 13.71 3.73 -0.14
CA PRO A 17 12.55 4.48 -0.57
C PRO A 17 12.18 4.22 -2.03
N GLY A 18 13.10 3.68 -2.84
CA GLY A 18 13.03 3.70 -4.31
C GLY A 18 11.72 3.16 -4.90
N ASP A 19 11.25 2.02 -4.40
CA ASP A 19 10.07 1.34 -4.96
C ASP A 19 8.79 2.13 -4.75
N GLY A 20 8.60 2.71 -3.56
CA GLY A 20 7.37 3.40 -3.21
C GLY A 20 7.42 4.92 -3.37
N LEU A 21 8.54 5.58 -3.08
CA LEU A 21 8.68 7.04 -3.20
C LEU A 21 8.50 7.48 -4.65
N TYR A 22 9.04 6.73 -5.61
CA TYR A 22 8.84 7.02 -7.04
C TYR A 22 7.36 6.94 -7.44
N LEU A 23 6.62 5.96 -6.91
CA LEU A 23 5.23 5.73 -7.26
C LEU A 23 4.28 6.68 -6.54
N THR A 24 4.55 7.00 -5.28
CA THR A 24 3.58 7.63 -4.37
C THR A 24 3.96 9.04 -3.93
N GLY A 25 5.24 9.41 -4.03
CA GLY A 25 5.76 10.63 -3.40
C GLY A 25 5.87 10.56 -1.87
N TYR A 26 5.47 9.43 -1.25
CA TYR A 26 5.55 9.23 0.20
C TYR A 26 6.86 8.54 0.61
N ASN A 27 7.57 9.13 1.58
CA ASN A 27 8.70 8.49 2.22
C ASN A 27 8.36 8.13 3.69
N PRO A 28 8.10 6.86 4.01
CA PRO A 28 7.82 6.42 5.37
C PRO A 28 9.00 6.69 6.29
N ASN A 29 8.71 7.36 7.41
CA ASN A 29 9.71 7.65 8.41
C ASN A 29 9.61 6.75 9.64
N ILE A 30 8.43 6.27 10.02
CA ILE A 30 8.27 5.53 11.28
C ILE A 30 7.93 4.07 10.97
N GLU A 31 6.75 3.85 10.40
CA GLU A 31 6.31 2.54 9.94
C GLU A 31 6.71 2.29 8.49
N ARG A 32 6.85 1.02 8.14
CA ARG A 32 7.01 0.59 6.75
C ARG A 32 5.68 0.82 6.01
N ALA A 33 5.77 1.05 4.70
CA ALA A 33 4.61 1.27 3.87
C ALA A 33 4.51 0.21 2.77
N SER A 34 3.28 -0.05 2.35
CA SER A 34 3.02 -0.85 1.17
C SER A 34 1.93 -0.20 0.33
N GLY A 35 1.75 -0.70 -0.88
CA GLY A 35 0.75 -0.15 -1.78
C GLY A 35 0.55 -1.02 -2.99
N VAL A 36 -0.49 -0.67 -3.74
CA VAL A 36 -0.80 -1.30 -5.01
C VAL A 36 -0.97 -0.26 -6.11
N ILE A 37 -0.65 -0.67 -7.33
CA ILE A 37 -0.84 0.13 -8.55
C ILE A 37 -1.40 -0.74 -9.67
N ALA A 38 -2.50 -0.31 -10.29
CA ALA A 38 -3.09 -0.97 -11.45
C ALA A 38 -2.95 -0.10 -12.71
N PRO A 39 -2.93 -0.70 -13.92
CA PRO A 39 -2.98 0.06 -15.16
C PRO A 39 -4.13 1.08 -15.18
N GLY A 40 -3.81 2.35 -15.44
CA GLY A 40 -4.81 3.43 -15.50
C GLY A 40 -5.34 3.92 -14.15
N ARG A 41 -4.84 3.40 -13.01
CA ARG A 41 -5.21 3.88 -11.67
C ARG A 41 -4.04 4.59 -11.00
N ARG A 42 -4.36 5.54 -10.10
CA ARG A 42 -3.38 6.09 -9.15
C ARG A 42 -2.98 5.01 -8.14
N PRO A 43 -1.76 5.04 -7.60
CA PRO A 43 -1.37 4.15 -6.52
C PRO A 43 -2.30 4.32 -5.30
N MET A 44 -2.53 3.21 -4.61
CA MET A 44 -3.24 3.18 -3.33
C MET A 44 -2.27 2.73 -2.24
N LEU A 45 -2.31 3.41 -1.09
CA LEU A 45 -1.53 3.10 0.09
C LEU A 45 -2.25 2.06 0.94
N LEU A 46 -1.50 1.03 1.35
CA LEU A 46 -1.90 -0.01 2.29
C LEU A 46 -0.92 0.08 3.46
N VAL A 47 -1.34 0.71 4.55
CA VAL A 47 -0.43 1.22 5.56
C VAL A 47 -0.95 0.96 6.98
N GLY A 48 -0.01 0.96 7.92
CA GLY A 48 -0.34 1.08 9.33
C GLY A 48 -0.87 2.49 9.67
N PRO A 49 -1.53 2.63 10.84
CA PRO A 49 -2.05 3.87 11.39
C PRO A 49 -1.14 5.09 11.31
N GLU A 50 0.11 4.98 11.75
CA GLU A 50 1.01 6.13 11.77
C GLU A 50 1.43 6.52 10.35
N SER A 51 1.71 5.54 9.51
CA SER A 51 2.07 5.79 8.12
C SER A 51 0.92 6.39 7.31
N GLY A 52 -0.33 5.99 7.57
CA GLY A 52 -1.49 6.55 6.86
C GLY A 52 -1.83 7.97 7.29
N LEU A 53 -1.71 8.30 8.58
CA LEU A 53 -1.86 9.68 9.07
C LEU A 53 -0.81 10.60 8.45
N LEU A 54 0.46 10.19 8.42
CA LEU A 54 1.54 10.96 7.82
C LEU A 54 1.38 11.11 6.30
N ALA A 55 0.91 10.07 5.61
CA ALA A 55 0.61 10.15 4.18
C ALA A 55 -0.52 11.13 3.87
N ALA A 56 -1.55 11.19 4.72
CA ALA A 56 -2.63 12.18 4.61
C ALA A 56 -2.11 13.61 4.85
N GLU A 57 -1.25 13.79 5.86
CA GLU A 57 -0.62 15.09 6.17
C GLU A 57 0.34 15.56 5.06
N ALA A 58 0.97 14.65 4.34
CA ALA A 58 1.84 14.96 3.21
C ALA A 58 1.08 15.55 1.99
N GLY A 59 -0.26 15.55 2.00
CA GLY A 59 -1.07 16.18 0.97
C GLY A 59 -0.99 15.50 -0.40
N LEU A 60 -0.69 14.20 -0.42
CA LEU A 60 -0.46 13.43 -1.65
C LEU A 60 -1.76 13.07 -2.39
N ASP A 61 -2.91 13.26 -1.74
CA ASP A 61 -4.24 12.95 -2.27
C ASP A 61 -4.33 11.51 -2.81
N LEU A 62 -3.70 10.56 -2.12
CA LEU A 62 -3.74 9.14 -2.46
C LEU A 62 -4.80 8.43 -1.64
N GLU A 63 -5.51 7.50 -2.29
CA GLU A 63 -6.36 6.55 -1.61
C GLU A 63 -5.52 5.77 -0.59
N THR A 64 -5.93 5.77 0.67
CA THR A 64 -5.16 5.23 1.79
C THR A 64 -6.06 4.38 2.66
N HIS A 65 -5.70 3.13 2.87
CA HIS A 65 -6.43 2.20 3.72
C HIS A 65 -5.54 1.64 4.82
N PHE A 66 -6.11 1.58 6.02
CA PHE A 66 -5.52 0.93 7.18
C PHE A 66 -5.92 -0.53 7.18
N VAL A 67 -4.97 -1.42 6.92
CA VAL A 67 -5.27 -2.86 6.78
C VAL A 67 -4.83 -3.65 8.00
N GLU A 68 -5.72 -4.53 8.47
CA GLU A 68 -5.48 -5.39 9.63
C GLU A 68 -4.24 -6.27 9.43
N GLU A 69 -4.04 -6.80 8.23
CA GLU A 69 -2.96 -7.72 7.88
C GLU A 69 -1.57 -7.07 7.93
N LEU A 70 -1.49 -5.73 7.94
CA LEU A 70 -0.23 -4.98 8.11
C LEU A 70 -0.15 -4.23 9.45
N SER A 71 -1.14 -4.43 10.32
CA SER A 71 -1.13 -3.86 11.67
C SER A 71 -0.35 -4.78 12.62
N ILE A 72 0.20 -4.21 13.69
CA ILE A 72 0.83 -5.01 14.75
C ILE A 72 -0.27 -5.79 15.49
N PRO A 73 -0.14 -7.13 15.66
CA PRO A 73 -1.11 -7.92 16.39
C PRO A 73 -1.37 -7.37 17.80
N ASP A 74 -2.64 -7.33 18.21
CA ASP A 74 -3.11 -6.87 19.52
C ASP A 74 -2.88 -5.36 19.82
N GLU A 75 -2.46 -4.57 18.83
CA GLU A 75 -2.32 -3.13 19.00
C GLU A 75 -3.63 -2.40 18.66
N PHE A 76 -4.11 -1.56 19.59
CA PHE A 76 -5.31 -0.75 19.40
C PHE A 76 -4.92 0.68 19.04
N TYR A 77 -5.48 1.18 17.94
CA TYR A 77 -5.28 2.55 17.49
C TYR A 77 -6.59 3.34 17.61
N GLU A 78 -6.59 4.34 18.48
CA GLU A 78 -7.78 5.13 18.77
C GLU A 78 -8.25 5.91 17.52
N GLY A 79 -9.53 5.78 17.18
CA GLY A 79 -10.13 6.48 16.04
C GLY A 79 -9.90 5.84 14.67
N LEU A 80 -9.21 4.69 14.61
CA LEU A 80 -8.98 3.94 13.38
C LEU A 80 -9.60 2.55 13.49
N THR A 81 -10.41 2.18 12.50
CA THR A 81 -10.94 0.82 12.36
C THR A 81 -10.21 0.18 11.18
N PRO A 82 -9.25 -0.73 11.42
CA PRO A 82 -8.61 -1.48 10.34
C PRO A 82 -9.66 -2.23 9.52
N THR A 83 -9.45 -2.31 8.22
CA THR A 83 -10.28 -3.06 7.30
C THR A 83 -9.49 -4.25 6.75
N SER A 84 -10.17 -5.32 6.35
CA SER A 84 -9.47 -6.46 5.74
C SER A 84 -8.94 -6.07 4.36
N LEU A 85 -7.74 -6.53 4.05
CA LEU A 85 -7.06 -6.33 2.77
C LEU A 85 -7.86 -6.87 1.59
N VAL A 86 -8.53 -8.02 1.73
CA VAL A 86 -9.22 -8.70 0.62
C VAL A 86 -10.30 -7.84 -0.06
N PRO A 87 -11.28 -7.25 0.66
CA PRO A 87 -12.29 -6.40 0.02
C PRO A 87 -11.69 -5.15 -0.63
N ILE A 88 -10.65 -4.55 -0.04
CA ILE A 88 -9.95 -3.40 -0.61
C ILE A 88 -9.31 -3.76 -1.95
N LEU A 89 -8.59 -4.87 -2.02
CA LEU A 89 -7.97 -5.33 -3.25
C LEU A 89 -9.01 -5.70 -4.32
N ALA A 90 -10.17 -6.23 -3.93
CA ALA A 90 -11.26 -6.52 -4.85
C ALA A 90 -11.91 -5.25 -5.43
N GLU A 91 -11.96 -4.16 -4.67
CA GLU A 91 -12.43 -2.85 -5.16
C GLU A 91 -11.37 -2.16 -6.05
N TYR A 92 -10.10 -2.34 -5.73
CA TYR A 92 -9.00 -1.75 -6.48
C TYR A 92 -8.67 -2.49 -7.78
N GLY A 93 -8.49 -3.82 -7.72
CA GLY A 93 -8.11 -4.68 -8.84
C GLY A 93 -9.30 -5.31 -9.58
N GLY A 94 -10.53 -5.16 -9.05
CA GLY A 94 -11.72 -5.84 -9.57
C GLY A 94 -11.98 -7.18 -8.90
N LYS A 95 -13.14 -7.78 -9.19
CA LYS A 95 -13.61 -9.02 -8.52
C LYS A 95 -12.95 -10.32 -9.00
N ASP A 96 -12.16 -10.26 -10.07
CA ASP A 96 -11.57 -11.43 -10.74
C ASP A 96 -10.04 -11.24 -10.90
N VAL A 97 -9.36 -10.96 -9.78
CA VAL A 97 -7.89 -10.81 -9.71
C VAL A 97 -7.22 -12.16 -9.98
N LYS A 98 -6.34 -12.22 -10.98
CA LYS A 98 -5.63 -13.43 -11.42
C LYS A 98 -4.11 -13.31 -11.36
N ARG A 99 -3.56 -12.12 -11.59
CA ARG A 99 -2.11 -11.88 -11.65
C ARG A 99 -1.73 -10.60 -10.91
N VAL A 100 -1.09 -10.80 -9.76
CA VAL A 100 -0.44 -9.74 -9.00
C VAL A 100 1.05 -9.74 -9.31
N GLY A 101 1.60 -8.59 -9.71
CA GLY A 101 3.04 -8.40 -9.86
C GLY A 101 3.67 -7.98 -8.55
N MET A 102 4.78 -8.62 -8.14
CA MET A 102 5.61 -8.08 -7.06
C MET A 102 6.59 -7.08 -7.68
N LEU A 103 6.50 -5.82 -7.28
CA LEU A 103 7.35 -4.74 -7.79
C LEU A 103 8.58 -4.48 -6.90
N SER A 104 8.57 -5.01 -5.69
CA SER A 104 9.71 -5.04 -4.78
C SER A 104 10.44 -6.37 -4.88
N SER A 105 11.75 -6.37 -4.61
CA SER A 105 12.52 -7.63 -4.59
C SER A 105 11.98 -8.55 -3.50
N LEU A 106 11.82 -9.84 -3.81
CA LEU A 106 11.33 -10.85 -2.85
C LEU A 106 12.27 -11.05 -1.66
N ASP A 107 13.55 -10.71 -1.81
CA ASP A 107 14.51 -10.75 -0.70
C ASP A 107 14.27 -9.64 0.34
N LEU A 108 13.34 -8.72 0.06
CA LEU A 108 13.04 -7.53 0.86
C LEU A 108 11.64 -7.56 1.50
N VAL A 109 10.81 -8.54 1.11
CA VAL A 109 9.42 -8.70 1.55
C VAL A 109 9.32 -9.81 2.59
#